data_AF-A0A4Q3D5N0-F1
#
_entry.id   AF-A0A4Q3D5N0-F1
#
_cell.length_a   1.000
_cell.length_b   1.000
_cell.length_c   1.000
_cell.angle_alpha   90.00
_cell.angle_beta   90.00
_cell.angle_gamma   90.00
#
_symmetry.space_group_name_H-M   'P 1'
#
loop_
_entity.id
_entity.type
_entity.pdbx_description
1 polymer ?
#
loop_
_entity_poly.entity_id
_entity_poly.type
_entity_poly.pdbx_seq_one_letter_code
_entity_poly.pdbx_strand_id
1 'polypeptide(L)'
;MTATLLATHRVEKPWGRHSLWPGFEDPSPSGEPIGEIWFQTPGDSAPDLLIKYLFTSEKLSVQVHPNDEQAHAAGLPRGKDECWVILA
;
A
#
# COMPACT_ATOMS: atom_id res chain seq x y z
N MET A 1 24.83 8.04 9.27
CA MET A 1 23.36 8.07 9.31
C MET A 1 22.89 6.72 9.83
N THR A 2 21.91 6.70 10.74
CA THR A 2 21.31 5.48 11.26
C THR A 2 20.09 5.14 10.43
N ALA A 3 19.97 3.90 9.96
CA ALA A 3 18.78 3.41 9.28
C ALA A 3 17.83 2.80 10.31
N THR A 4 16.53 3.05 10.17
CA THR A 4 15.47 2.44 10.98
C THR A 4 14.70 1.45 10.14
N LEU A 5 14.57 0.21 10.62
CA LEU A 5 13.72 -0.78 9.98
C LEU A 5 12.25 -0.48 10.30
N LEU A 6 11.41 -0.37 9.28
CA LEU A 6 9.97 -0.17 9.43
C LEU A 6 9.26 -1.51 9.61
N ALA A 7 8.16 -1.51 10.35
CA ALA A 7 7.30 -2.68 10.49
C ALA A 7 6.49 -2.91 9.21
N THR A 8 6.35 -4.16 8.78
CA THR A 8 5.51 -4.51 7.63
C THR A 8 4.13 -4.95 8.08
N HIS A 9 3.08 -4.31 7.54
CA HIS A 9 1.70 -4.72 7.73
C HIS A 9 1.13 -5.32 6.44
N ARG A 10 0.65 -6.56 6.52
CA ARG A 10 0.09 -7.31 5.39
C ARG A 10 -1.42 -7.10 5.31
N VAL A 11 -1.93 -6.83 4.11
CA VAL A 11 -3.36 -6.64 3.88
C VAL A 11 -3.84 -7.66 2.84
N GLU A 12 -4.75 -8.52 3.28
CA GLU A 12 -5.45 -9.49 2.44
C GLU A 12 -6.43 -8.76 1.52
N LYS A 13 -6.46 -9.18 0.25
CA LYS A 13 -7.37 -8.64 -0.77
C LYS A 13 -7.75 -9.75 -1.72
N PRO A 14 -9.03 -9.86 -2.14
CA PRO A 14 -9.46 -10.91 -3.07
C PRO A 14 -8.71 -10.85 -4.40
N TRP A 15 -8.33 -9.66 -4.87
CA TRP A 15 -7.53 -9.43 -6.09
C TRP A 15 -6.02 -9.61 -5.89
N GLY A 16 -5.59 -10.09 -4.72
CA GLY A 16 -4.19 -10.20 -4.31
C GLY A 16 -3.41 -11.31 -5.02
N ARG A 17 -2.22 -11.65 -4.52
CA ARG A 17 -1.42 -12.81 -4.99
C ARG A 17 -1.05 -13.75 -3.85
N HIS A 18 -0.83 -15.02 -4.19
CA HIS A 18 -0.20 -16.03 -3.32
C HIS A 18 1.30 -16.19 -3.54
N SER A 19 1.82 -15.66 -4.65
CA SER A 19 3.27 -15.58 -4.89
C SER A 19 3.67 -14.10 -4.89
N LEU A 20 4.46 -13.72 -3.90
CA LEU A 20 4.88 -12.36 -3.62
C LEU A 20 6.26 -12.07 -4.22
N TRP A 21 6.62 -10.79 -4.23
CA TRP A 21 7.93 -10.33 -4.69
C TRP A 21 9.06 -10.89 -3.80
N PRO A 22 10.24 -11.22 -4.36
CA PRO A 22 11.38 -11.70 -3.57
C PRO A 22 11.66 -10.82 -2.34
N GLY A 23 11.79 -11.46 -1.18
CA GLY A 23 11.98 -10.79 0.10
C GLY A 23 10.74 -10.77 1.00
N PHE A 24 9.58 -11.20 0.50
CA PHE A 24 8.39 -11.45 1.31
C PHE A 24 8.07 -12.95 1.33
N GLU A 25 7.72 -13.47 2.52
CA GLU A 25 7.19 -14.82 2.62
C GLU A 25 5.81 -14.88 1.98
N ASP A 26 5.57 -15.89 1.14
CA ASP A 26 4.26 -16.16 0.55
C ASP A 26 3.23 -16.50 1.65
N PRO A 27 1.95 -16.14 1.48
CA PRO A 27 0.90 -16.66 2.35
C PRO A 27 0.81 -18.18 2.26
N SER A 28 0.15 -18.80 3.25
CA SER A 28 -0.18 -20.23 3.18
C SER A 28 -0.88 -20.57 1.85
N PRO A 29 -0.64 -21.74 1.24
CA PRO A 29 -1.34 -22.15 0.02
C PRO A 29 -2.87 -22.16 0.15
N SER A 30 -3.39 -22.31 1.37
CA SER A 30 -4.82 -22.27 1.69
C SER A 30 -5.26 -20.94 2.32
N GLY A 31 -4.36 -19.96 2.43
CA GLY A 31 -4.65 -18.65 3.00
C GLY A 31 -5.26 -17.68 1.99
N GLU A 32 -5.73 -16.53 2.47
CA GLU A 32 -6.20 -15.47 1.59
C GLU A 32 -5.04 -14.82 0.82
N PRO A 33 -5.27 -14.39 -0.43
CA PRO A 33 -4.23 -13.70 -1.21
C PRO A 33 -3.90 -12.35 -0.58
N ILE A 34 -2.61 -11.99 -0.62
CA ILE A 34 -2.13 -10.69 -0.12
C ILE A 34 -2.18 -9.69 -1.26
N GLY A 35 -2.89 -8.57 -1.06
CA GLY A 35 -2.93 -7.49 -2.05
C GLY A 35 -1.92 -6.39 -1.76
N GLU A 36 -1.62 -6.14 -0.49
CA GLU A 36 -0.76 -5.02 -0.10
C GLU A 36 0.18 -5.40 1.04
N ILE A 37 1.40 -4.84 1.02
CA ILE A 37 2.28 -4.77 2.19
C ILE A 37 2.62 -3.31 2.43
N TRP A 38 2.32 -2.81 3.63
CA TRP A 38 2.56 -1.44 4.04
C TRP A 38 3.79 -1.36 4.93
N PHE A 39 4.60 -0.32 4.76
CA PHE A 39 5.69 -0.01 5.68
C PHE A 39 5.23 1.05 6.68
N GLN A 40 5.28 0.70 7.97
CA GLN A 40 4.77 1.52 9.05
C GLN A 40 5.87 1.90 10.03
N THR A 41 5.89 3.18 10.40
CA THR A 41 6.63 3.65 11.57
C THR A 41 5.86 3.25 12.82
N PRO A 42 6.46 2.53 13.79
CA PRO A 42 5.78 2.16 15.02
C PRO A 42 5.20 3.38 15.75
N GLY A 43 3.90 3.35 16.03
CA GLY A 43 3.20 4.45 16.72
C GLY A 43 2.70 5.58 15.83
N ASP A 44 2.98 5.55 14.51
CA ASP A 44 2.45 6.52 13.54
C ASP A 44 1.33 5.88 12.71
N SER A 45 0.11 6.34 12.95
CA SER A 45 -1.09 5.88 12.23
C SER A 45 -1.51 6.80 11.07
N ALA A 46 -0.85 7.94 10.89
CA ALA A 46 -1.23 8.94 9.88
C ALA A 46 0.02 9.56 9.21
N PRO A 47 0.87 8.74 8.57
CA PRO A 47 2.11 9.23 7.99
C PRO A 47 1.83 10.19 6.83
N ASP A 48 2.72 11.15 6.62
CA ASP A 48 2.65 12.06 5.45
C ASP A 48 2.87 11.32 4.13
N LEU A 49 3.67 10.24 4.16
CA LEU A 49 3.91 9.35 3.02
C LEU A 49 3.70 7.88 3.43
N LEU A 50 2.91 7.14 2.65
CA LEU A 50 2.71 5.72 2.81
C LEU A 50 3.35 4.96 1.64
N ILE A 51 4.28 4.06 1.97
CA ILE A 51 4.94 3.19 0.99
C ILE A 51 4.29 1.81 1.03
N LYS A 52 3.98 1.27 -0.15
CA LYS A 52 3.37 -0.05 -0.29
C LYS A 52 4.04 -0.86 -1.39
N TYR A 53 4.07 -2.18 -1.21
CA TYR A 53 4.03 -3.12 -2.33
C TYR A 53 2.58 -3.44 -2.63
N LEU A 54 2.21 -3.40 -3.91
CA LEU A 54 0.91 -3.82 -4.41
C LEU A 54 1.08 -5.10 -5.23
N PHE A 55 0.37 -6.15 -4.85
CA PHE A 55 0.38 -7.46 -5.51
C PHE A 55 -0.99 -7.71 -6.12
N THR A 56 -1.18 -7.38 -7.39
CA THR A 56 -2.50 -7.54 -8.04
C THR A 56 -2.46 -8.71 -9.03
N SER A 57 -3.41 -9.64 -8.92
CA SER A 57 -3.70 -10.67 -9.93
C SER A 57 -4.86 -10.27 -10.84
N GLU A 58 -5.64 -9.27 -10.43
CA GLU A 58 -6.77 -8.73 -11.17
C GLU A 58 -6.64 -7.23 -11.43
N LYS A 59 -7.52 -6.71 -12.30
CA LYS A 59 -7.63 -5.27 -12.55
C LYS A 59 -8.29 -4.59 -11.36
N LEU A 60 -7.68 -3.49 -10.90
CA LEU A 60 -8.28 -2.61 -9.90
C LEU A 60 -9.27 -1.64 -10.56
N SER A 61 -10.04 -0.93 -9.73
CA SER A 61 -10.95 0.12 -10.20
C SER A 61 -10.19 1.27 -10.87
N VAL A 62 -10.83 1.93 -11.84
CA VAL A 62 -10.38 3.22 -12.36
C VAL A 62 -10.68 4.28 -11.29
N GLN A 63 -9.66 5.02 -10.87
CA GLN A 63 -9.74 5.99 -9.78
C GLN A 63 -9.16 7.33 -10.20
N VAL A 64 -9.65 8.40 -9.57
CA VAL A 64 -9.07 9.75 -9.63
C VAL A 64 -9.03 10.30 -8.21
N HIS A 65 -7.92 10.92 -7.85
CA HIS A 65 -7.74 11.51 -6.54
C HIS A 65 -7.90 13.03 -6.59
N PRO A 66 -8.47 13.65 -5.52
CA PRO A 66 -8.51 15.09 -5.43
C PRO A 66 -7.09 15.65 -5.21
N ASN A 67 -6.85 16.83 -5.76
CA ASN A 67 -5.74 17.68 -5.32
C ASN A 67 -6.03 18.29 -3.93
N ASP A 68 -5.09 19.06 -3.37
CA ASP A 68 -5.25 19.65 -2.04
C ASP A 68 -6.45 20.60 -1.93
N GLU A 69 -6.66 21.48 -2.92
CA GLU A 69 -7.78 22.43 -2.92
C GLU A 69 -9.14 21.71 -2.90
N GLN A 70 -9.28 20.67 -3.74
CA GLN A 70 -10.50 19.84 -3.80
C GLN A 70 -10.71 19.03 -2.52
N ALA A 71 -9.65 18.51 -1.92
CA ALA A 71 -9.72 17.77 -0.67
C ALA A 71 -10.15 18.67 0.50
N HIS A 72 -9.56 19.87 0.61
CA HIS A 72 -9.95 20.87 1.60
C HIS A 72 -11.41 21.30 1.44
N ALA A 73 -11.86 21.52 0.20
CA ALA A 73 -13.27 21.82 -0.09
C ALA A 73 -14.23 20.69 0.34
N ALA A 74 -13.74 19.45 0.39
CA ALA A 74 -14.47 18.27 0.88
C ALA A 74 -14.27 17.99 2.39
N GLY A 75 -13.56 18.86 3.13
CA GLY A 75 -13.29 18.68 4.56
C GLY A 75 -12.22 17.64 4.89
N LEU A 76 -11.42 17.23 3.92
CA LEU A 76 -10.27 16.34 4.10
C LEU A 76 -8.99 17.16 4.34
N PRO A 77 -7.97 16.61 5.02
CA PRO A 77 -6.77 17.38 5.39
C PRO A 77 -5.83 17.69 4.21
N ARG A 78 -5.84 16.87 3.15
CA ARG A 78 -4.99 16.99 1.97
C ARG A 78 -5.50 16.11 0.83
N GLY A 79 -5.03 16.38 -0.38
CA GLY A 79 -5.21 15.55 -1.56
C GLY A 79 -4.46 14.22 -1.46
N LYS A 80 -4.50 13.45 -2.55
CA LYS A 80 -3.80 12.17 -2.63
C LYS A 80 -3.02 12.06 -3.94
N ASP A 81 -1.80 12.57 -3.89
CA ASP A 81 -0.80 12.28 -4.91
C ASP A 81 -0.23 10.88 -4.68
N GLU A 82 0.08 10.19 -5.77
CA GLU A 82 0.79 8.92 -5.73
C GLU A 82 1.65 8.72 -6.98
N CYS A 83 2.66 7.87 -6.84
CA CYS A 83 3.49 7.43 -7.95
C CYS A 83 3.74 5.93 -7.83
N TRP A 84 3.85 5.27 -8.98
CA TRP A 84 4.02 3.82 -9.04
C TRP A 84 5.33 3.51 -9.73
N VAL A 85 6.08 2.58 -9.16
CA VAL A 85 7.22 1.95 -9.81
C VAL A 85 6.79 0.53 -10.13
N ILE A 86 6.71 0.21 -11.42
CA ILE A 86 6.37 -1.14 -11.86
C ILE A 86 7.61 -2.03 -11.67
N LEU A 87 7.41 -3.12 -10.93
CA LEU A 87 8.43 -4.14 -10.68
C LEU A 87 8.28 -5.29 -11.68
N ALA A 88 9.37 -6.04 -11.92
CA ALA A 88 9.54 -6.99 -13.04
C ALA A 88 8.64 -8.24 -13.03
#